data_AF-A0A9R0QSE4-F1
#
_entry.id   AF-A0A9R0QSE4-F1
#
_cell.length_a   1.000
_cell.length_b   1.000
_cell.length_c   1.000
_cell.angle_alpha   90.00
_cell.angle_beta   90.00
_cell.angle_gamma   90.00
#
_symmetry.space_group_name_H-M   'P 1'
#
loop_
_entity.id
_entity.type
_entity.pdbx_description
1 polymer ?
#
loop_
_entity_poly.entity_id
_entity_poly.type
_entity_poly.pdbx_seq_one_letter_code
_entity_poly.pdbx_strand_id
1 'polypeptide(L)'
;MQLRLSPPAGAPFQPGLLPRALVKGPCRLRGKGDAGGTRVARRTSSVSSRLQANPTGNDVQILERPEEEARYVDEYHVIPGTELEQPLIDQVKAMLGSMGDGEISVSAYDTAWVALVPRLDGGDGAQFAAALRWILGNQLPDGSWGDAALFSAYDRITNTLACVVALTKWSLGPENCRRGLSFLEDNMWRLAEEDSESMPIGFEIAFPSLLEAARRLDVVFPYDHHALQRIYANREVKLKKDSDGDDAQHSDDDPAFP
;
A
#
# COMPACT_ATOMS: atom_id res chain seq x y z
N MET A 1 22.66 64.53 6.70
CA MET A 1 21.51 63.75 6.22
C MET A 1 22.05 62.57 5.43
N GLN A 2 22.04 61.37 6.02
CA GLN A 2 22.02 60.04 5.38
C GLN A 2 22.22 59.01 6.51
N LEU A 3 21.11 58.43 6.95
CA LEU A 3 21.04 57.36 7.94
C LEU A 3 21.34 56.03 7.23
N ARG A 4 22.42 55.35 7.60
CA ARG A 4 22.62 53.92 7.29
C ARG A 4 22.10 53.12 8.48
N LEU A 5 20.97 52.43 8.28
CA LEU A 5 20.47 51.42 9.21
C LEU A 5 21.10 50.07 8.85
N SER A 6 21.87 49.51 9.77
CA SER A 6 22.32 48.12 9.76
C SER A 6 21.15 47.18 10.08
N PRO A 7 21.12 45.93 9.56
CA PRO A 7 20.11 44.95 9.93
C PRO A 7 20.39 44.40 11.35
N PRO A 8 19.34 44.04 12.13
CA PRO A 8 19.54 43.49 13.47
C PRO A 8 19.98 42.02 13.43
N ALA A 9 20.85 41.69 14.38
CA ALA A 9 21.41 40.37 14.65
C ALA A 9 20.32 39.33 14.98
N GLY A 10 20.55 38.11 14.48
CA GLY A 10 19.67 36.96 14.73
C GLY A 10 19.62 36.55 16.20
N ALA A 11 18.41 36.26 16.67
CA ALA A 11 18.19 35.58 17.94
C ALA A 11 18.43 34.06 17.75
N PRO A 12 19.06 33.37 18.72
CA PRO A 12 19.29 31.94 18.62
C PRO A 12 17.98 31.16 18.83
N PHE A 13 17.67 30.26 17.89
CA PHE A 13 16.57 29.33 17.97
C PHE A 13 16.87 28.26 19.03
N GLN A 14 16.09 28.19 20.11
CA GLN A 14 16.18 27.10 21.07
C GLN A 14 15.27 25.93 20.65
N PRO A 15 15.79 24.69 20.54
CA PRO A 15 14.96 23.54 20.24
C PRO A 15 14.14 23.15 21.49
N GLY A 16 12.82 23.39 21.41
CA GLY A 16 11.86 22.87 22.39
C GLY A 16 11.81 21.35 22.34
N LEU A 17 11.96 20.73 23.53
CA LEU A 17 11.73 19.31 23.78
C LEU A 17 10.31 18.93 23.33
N LEU A 18 10.20 18.05 22.34
CA LEU A 18 8.95 17.35 22.02
C LEU A 18 8.94 15.97 22.72
N PRO A 19 7.77 15.50 23.19
CA PRO A 19 7.67 14.26 23.96
C PRO A 19 8.00 13.03 23.11
N ARG A 20 8.80 12.13 23.69
CA ARG A 20 9.18 10.83 23.13
C ARG A 20 7.93 10.00 22.82
N ALA A 21 7.73 9.66 21.55
CA ALA A 21 6.81 8.61 21.14
C ALA A 21 7.31 7.27 21.71
N LEU A 22 6.45 6.61 22.50
CA LEU A 22 6.71 5.30 23.08
C LEU A 22 6.58 4.24 21.98
N VAL A 23 7.69 3.84 21.38
CA VAL A 23 7.75 2.69 20.47
C VAL A 23 7.60 1.41 21.31
N LYS A 24 6.43 0.78 21.29
CA LYS A 24 6.25 -0.58 21.80
C LYS A 24 6.97 -1.54 20.84
N GLY A 25 8.06 -2.13 21.31
CA GLY A 25 8.80 -3.17 20.59
C GLY A 25 8.01 -4.48 20.45
N PRO A 26 8.45 -5.39 19.56
CA PRO A 26 7.73 -6.62 19.26
C PRO A 26 7.80 -7.62 20.43
N CYS A 27 6.64 -8.13 20.83
CA CYS A 27 6.52 -9.21 21.80
C CYS A 27 7.10 -10.51 21.21
N ARG A 28 8.23 -10.98 21.75
CA ARG A 28 8.76 -12.33 21.47
C ARG A 28 7.93 -13.36 22.23
N LEU A 29 7.11 -14.12 21.52
CA LEU A 29 6.53 -15.34 22.07
C LEU A 29 7.52 -16.51 21.88
N ARG A 30 8.06 -16.96 23.01
CA ARG A 30 8.92 -18.15 23.11
C ARG A 30 8.03 -19.39 23.25
N GLY A 31 7.82 -20.12 22.16
CA GLY A 31 7.13 -21.42 22.20
C GLY A 31 8.07 -22.53 22.69
N LYS A 32 7.73 -23.17 23.81
CA LYS A 32 8.24 -24.49 24.20
C LYS A 32 7.22 -25.51 23.70
N GLY A 33 7.65 -26.45 22.87
CA GLY A 33 6.80 -27.54 22.40
C GLY A 33 6.50 -28.55 23.50
N ASP A 34 5.31 -29.13 23.43
CA ASP A 34 5.11 -30.55 23.76
C ASP A 34 3.94 -31.13 22.95
N ALA A 35 4.05 -32.42 22.66
CA ALA A 35 3.24 -33.16 21.70
C ALA A 35 1.89 -33.61 22.27
N GLY A 36 0.87 -33.66 21.42
CA GLY A 36 -0.43 -34.26 21.74
C GLY A 36 -1.36 -34.25 20.53
N GLY A 37 -1.34 -35.34 19.75
CA GLY A 37 -2.20 -35.48 18.58
C GLY A 37 -3.68 -35.57 18.94
N THR A 38 -4.55 -34.96 18.12
CA THR A 38 -5.97 -35.32 18.08
C THR A 38 -6.47 -35.15 16.64
N ARG A 39 -7.02 -36.25 16.10
CA ARG A 39 -7.60 -36.35 14.76
C ARG A 39 -8.88 -35.53 14.66
N VAL A 40 -8.99 -34.67 13.65
CA VAL A 40 -10.26 -34.01 13.30
C VAL A 40 -10.99 -34.84 12.24
N ALA A 41 -12.14 -35.38 12.61
CA ALA A 41 -13.06 -36.06 11.71
C ALA A 41 -13.86 -35.02 10.90
N ARG A 42 -13.68 -35.04 9.58
CA ARG A 42 -14.42 -34.23 8.62
C ARG A 42 -15.83 -34.82 8.46
N ARG A 43 -16.85 -34.15 8.97
CA ARG A 43 -18.26 -34.49 8.69
C ARG A 43 -18.81 -33.53 7.64
N THR A 44 -18.90 -34.00 6.40
CA THR A 44 -19.65 -33.37 5.31
C THR A 44 -21.08 -33.88 5.35
N SER A 45 -22.06 -33.03 5.67
CA SER A 45 -23.47 -33.38 5.49
C SER A 45 -23.88 -33.12 4.04
N SER A 46 -23.74 -34.12 3.18
CA SER A 46 -24.33 -34.13 1.84
C SER A 46 -25.82 -34.46 1.96
N VAL A 47 -26.70 -33.51 1.64
CA VAL A 47 -28.12 -33.80 1.46
C VAL A 47 -28.31 -34.38 0.06
N SER A 48 -28.54 -35.68 -0.01
CA SER A 48 -28.74 -36.40 -1.26
C SER A 48 -30.20 -36.25 -1.70
N SER A 49 -30.47 -35.37 -2.66
CA SER A 49 -31.75 -35.31 -3.36
C SER A 49 -31.89 -36.54 -4.27
N ARG A 50 -32.73 -37.50 -3.88
CA ARG A 50 -33.10 -38.64 -4.73
C ARG A 50 -34.04 -38.13 -5.83
N LEU A 51 -33.52 -38.00 -7.04
CA LEU A 51 -34.33 -37.90 -8.26
C LEU A 51 -34.74 -39.33 -8.65
N GLN A 52 -36.03 -39.64 -8.54
CA GLN A 52 -36.62 -40.75 -9.29
C GLN A 52 -37.47 -40.16 -10.41
N ALA A 53 -37.11 -40.50 -11.64
CA ALA A 53 -37.92 -40.26 -12.81
C ALA A 53 -38.59 -41.58 -13.20
N ASN A 54 -39.90 -41.57 -13.39
CA ASN A 54 -40.56 -42.27 -14.50
C ASN A 54 -42.04 -41.88 -14.63
N PRO A 55 -42.66 -42.09 -15.80
CA PRO A 55 -43.30 -41.01 -16.56
C PRO A 55 -44.82 -41.19 -16.62
N THR A 56 -45.47 -40.24 -17.29
CA THR A 56 -46.89 -40.17 -17.70
C THR A 56 -47.85 -39.52 -16.69
N GLY A 57 -48.50 -38.45 -17.15
CA GLY A 57 -49.61 -37.77 -16.48
C GLY A 57 -49.24 -36.40 -15.93
N ASN A 58 -49.68 -35.34 -16.61
CA ASN A 58 -49.66 -33.98 -16.09
C ASN A 58 -50.54 -33.91 -14.83
N ASP A 59 -49.95 -33.67 -13.66
CA ASP A 59 -50.61 -33.07 -12.49
C ASP A 59 -49.52 -32.56 -11.53
N VAL A 60 -49.30 -31.23 -11.50
CA VAL A 60 -48.46 -30.60 -10.47
C VAL A 60 -49.33 -30.42 -9.23
N GLN A 61 -49.23 -31.34 -8.27
CA GLN A 61 -49.77 -31.10 -6.94
C GLN A 61 -48.77 -30.23 -6.16
N ILE A 62 -49.11 -28.96 -5.98
CA ILE A 62 -48.43 -28.09 -5.01
C ILE A 62 -48.78 -28.65 -3.63
N LEU A 63 -47.86 -29.43 -3.07
CA LEU A 63 -47.97 -29.88 -1.69
C LEU A 63 -47.75 -28.65 -0.79
N GLU A 64 -48.83 -28.07 -0.27
CA GLU A 64 -48.74 -27.01 0.75
C GLU A 64 -47.90 -27.51 1.92
N ARG A 65 -46.78 -26.85 2.16
CA ARG A 65 -45.90 -27.14 3.29
C ARG A 65 -46.57 -26.60 4.56
N PRO A 66 -46.76 -27.40 5.62
CA PRO A 66 -47.24 -26.86 6.88
C PRO A 66 -46.29 -25.77 7.37
N GLU A 67 -46.83 -24.61 7.73
CA GLU A 67 -46.10 -23.55 8.42
C GLU A 67 -45.74 -24.05 9.82
N GLU A 68 -44.62 -24.77 9.95
CA GLU A 68 -43.99 -24.98 11.25
C GLU A 68 -43.40 -23.65 11.70
N GLU A 69 -44.04 -23.05 12.72
CA GLU A 69 -43.51 -21.95 13.51
C GLU A 69 -42.09 -22.32 13.98
N ALA A 70 -41.09 -21.79 13.29
CA ALA A 70 -39.71 -21.84 13.76
C ALA A 70 -39.63 -21.02 15.05
N ARG A 71 -39.78 -21.71 16.19
CA ARG A 71 -39.48 -21.17 17.50
C ARG A 71 -38.02 -20.72 17.48
N TYR A 72 -37.82 -19.40 17.42
CA TYR A 72 -36.52 -18.78 17.67
C TYR A 72 -36.09 -19.15 19.09
N VAL A 73 -35.21 -20.14 19.21
CA VAL A 73 -34.53 -20.45 20.46
C VAL A 73 -33.35 -19.48 20.53
N ASP A 74 -33.59 -18.32 21.13
CA ASP A 74 -32.55 -17.35 21.49
C ASP A 74 -31.77 -17.90 22.69
N GLU A 75 -30.88 -18.86 22.43
CA GLU A 75 -30.03 -19.41 23.46
C GLU A 75 -28.64 -19.74 22.90
N TYR A 76 -27.87 -18.67 22.64
CA TYR A 76 -26.42 -18.79 22.56
C TYR A 76 -25.89 -19.22 23.93
N HIS A 77 -25.85 -20.53 24.16
CA HIS A 77 -25.16 -21.11 25.31
C HIS A 77 -23.69 -20.69 25.27
N VAL A 78 -23.31 -19.79 26.18
CA VAL A 78 -21.92 -19.36 26.41
C VAL A 78 -21.15 -20.56 26.94
N ILE A 79 -20.21 -21.09 26.14
CA ILE A 79 -19.30 -22.16 26.55
C ILE A 79 -18.47 -21.64 27.75
N PRO A 80 -18.45 -22.32 28.91
CA PRO A 80 -17.66 -21.87 30.05
C PRO A 80 -16.16 -21.92 29.70
N GLY A 81 -15.55 -20.74 29.58
CA GLY A 81 -14.20 -20.51 29.04
C GLY A 81 -13.98 -19.09 28.49
N THR A 82 -15.06 -18.31 28.35
CA THR A 82 -15.12 -16.99 27.68
C THR A 82 -14.63 -15.78 28.47
N GLU A 83 -14.34 -15.89 29.77
CA GLU A 83 -13.87 -14.73 30.57
C GLU A 83 -12.50 -14.19 30.09
N LEU A 84 -11.65 -15.06 29.53
CA LEU A 84 -10.38 -14.67 28.91
C LEU A 84 -10.54 -14.09 27.50
N GLU A 85 -11.69 -14.32 26.86
CA GLU A 85 -11.98 -13.88 25.48
C GLU A 85 -12.79 -12.58 25.45
N GLN A 86 -13.50 -12.24 26.53
CA GLN A 86 -14.30 -11.01 26.61
C GLN A 86 -13.50 -9.74 26.27
N PRO A 87 -12.25 -9.55 26.74
CA PRO A 87 -11.45 -8.40 26.34
C PRO A 87 -11.12 -8.37 24.84
N LEU A 88 -10.94 -9.54 24.21
CA LEU A 88 -10.70 -9.64 22.76
C LEU A 88 -11.99 -9.35 21.99
N ILE A 89 -13.13 -9.85 22.46
CA ILE A 89 -14.45 -9.57 21.89
C ILE A 89 -14.73 -8.06 21.94
N ASP A 90 -14.47 -7.42 23.09
CA ASP A 90 -14.67 -5.98 23.25
C ASP A 90 -13.70 -5.17 22.39
N GLN A 91 -12.45 -5.64 22.24
CA GLN A 91 -11.48 -5.04 21.32
C GLN A 91 -11.95 -5.11 19.86
N VAL A 92 -12.42 -6.28 19.40
CA VAL A 92 -12.94 -6.45 18.04
C VAL A 92 -14.19 -5.59 17.83
N LYS A 93 -15.11 -5.54 18.80
CA LYS A 93 -16.28 -4.65 18.74
C LYS A 93 -15.88 -3.18 18.65
N ALA A 94 -14.86 -2.76 19.42
CA ALA A 94 -14.33 -1.40 19.36
C ALA A 94 -13.71 -1.09 17.98
N MET A 95 -12.90 -2.01 17.43
CA MET A 95 -12.31 -1.87 16.10
C MET A 95 -13.37 -1.76 15.00
N LEU A 96 -14.40 -2.62 15.04
CA LEU A 96 -15.51 -2.57 14.10
C LEU A 96 -16.36 -1.29 14.26
N GLY A 97 -16.55 -0.84 15.52
CA GLY A 97 -17.27 0.39 15.83
C GLY A 97 -16.52 1.68 15.45
N SER A 98 -15.19 1.62 15.33
CA SER A 98 -14.35 2.75 14.91
C SER A 98 -14.02 2.76 13.41
N MET A 99 -14.59 1.86 12.61
CA MET A 99 -14.35 1.82 11.17
C MET A 99 -14.86 3.11 10.50
N GLY A 100 -13.92 3.90 9.97
CA GLY A 100 -14.19 5.02 9.08
C GLY A 100 -13.90 4.65 7.63
N ASP A 101 -13.17 5.52 6.91
CA ASP A 101 -12.81 5.35 5.50
C ASP A 101 -11.77 4.23 5.24
N GLY A 102 -11.36 3.50 6.29
CA GLY A 102 -10.39 2.41 6.26
C GLY A 102 -9.14 2.70 7.09
N GLU A 103 -8.54 1.64 7.64
CA GLU A 103 -7.23 1.71 8.29
C GLU A 103 -6.19 1.07 7.38
N ILE A 104 -5.34 1.90 6.78
CA ILE A 104 -4.24 1.47 5.91
C ILE A 104 -2.92 2.12 6.36
N SER A 105 -1.81 1.44 6.11
CA SER A 105 -0.48 2.03 6.33
C SER A 105 -0.22 3.17 5.34
N VAL A 106 0.66 4.09 5.72
CA VAL A 106 1.03 5.22 4.85
C VAL A 106 1.98 4.74 3.76
N SER A 107 1.63 5.03 2.50
CA SER A 107 2.51 4.83 1.34
C SER A 107 3.52 5.97 1.24
N ALA A 108 4.81 5.65 1.36
CA ALA A 108 5.88 6.65 1.25
C ALA A 108 5.98 7.22 -0.17
N TYR A 109 5.77 6.38 -1.19
CA TYR A 109 5.71 6.76 -2.60
C TYR A 109 4.61 7.80 -2.87
N ASP A 110 3.36 7.52 -2.46
CA ASP A 110 2.25 8.44 -2.70
C ASP A 110 2.42 9.75 -1.91
N THR A 111 2.92 9.65 -0.67
CA THR A 111 3.22 10.82 0.16
C THR A 111 4.30 11.70 -0.50
N ALA A 112 5.29 11.10 -1.18
CA ALA A 112 6.30 11.84 -1.91
C ALA A 112 5.72 12.58 -3.12
N TRP A 113 4.80 11.97 -3.88
CA TRP A 113 4.11 12.66 -4.96
C TRP A 113 3.25 13.82 -4.48
N VAL A 114 2.54 13.66 -3.37
CA VAL A 114 1.82 14.76 -2.71
C VAL A 114 2.77 15.88 -2.29
N ALA A 115 3.95 15.53 -1.78
CA ALA A 115 4.97 16.49 -1.37
C ALA A 115 5.57 17.29 -2.53
N LEU A 116 5.47 16.83 -3.78
CA LEU A 116 5.97 17.54 -4.96
C LEU A 116 5.07 18.68 -5.43
N VAL A 117 3.82 18.76 -4.96
CA VAL A 117 2.85 19.77 -5.39
C VAL A 117 3.29 21.16 -4.90
N PRO A 118 3.60 22.12 -5.79
CA PRO A 118 3.94 23.47 -5.40
C PRO A 118 2.71 24.22 -4.89
N ARG A 119 2.93 25.27 -4.10
CA ARG A 119 1.80 26.11 -3.64
C ARG A 119 1.07 26.74 -4.82
N LEU A 120 -0.26 26.68 -4.78
CA LEU A 120 -1.11 27.24 -5.84
C LEU A 120 -1.17 28.77 -5.83
N ASP A 121 -0.82 29.39 -4.69
CA ASP A 121 -0.77 30.84 -4.55
C ASP A 121 0.52 31.47 -5.10
N GLY A 122 1.39 30.67 -5.72
CA GLY A 122 2.67 31.12 -6.27
C GLY A 122 3.75 31.39 -5.22
N GLY A 123 3.49 31.08 -3.95
CA GLY A 123 4.51 31.14 -2.91
C GLY A 123 5.56 30.04 -3.05
N ASP A 124 6.72 30.27 -2.44
CA ASP A 124 7.79 29.26 -2.40
C ASP A 124 7.39 28.07 -1.50
N GLY A 125 7.74 26.85 -1.94
CA GLY A 125 7.57 25.62 -1.16
C GLY A 125 6.41 24.71 -1.60
N ALA A 126 6.22 23.63 -0.84
CA ALA A 126 5.18 22.65 -1.10
C ALA A 126 3.82 23.09 -0.56
N GLN A 127 2.75 22.81 -1.33
CA GLN A 127 1.36 22.99 -0.92
C GLN A 127 1.05 22.18 0.36
N PHE A 128 1.61 20.97 0.46
CA PHE A 128 1.36 20.02 1.53
C PHE A 128 2.61 19.78 2.39
N ALA A 129 3.03 20.79 3.15
CA ALA A 129 4.22 20.70 4.00
C ALA A 129 4.19 19.55 5.04
N ALA A 130 3.00 19.05 5.39
CA ALA A 130 2.86 17.88 6.26
C ALA A 130 3.44 16.60 5.64
N ALA A 131 3.32 16.42 4.31
CA ALA A 131 3.89 15.28 3.60
C ALA A 131 5.42 15.29 3.70
N LEU A 132 6.06 16.46 3.51
CA LEU A 132 7.51 16.60 3.69
C LEU A 132 7.97 16.29 5.11
N ARG A 133 7.23 16.76 6.13
CA ARG A 133 7.53 16.44 7.52
C ARG A 133 7.43 14.94 7.80
N TRP A 134 6.42 14.27 7.23
CA TRP A 134 6.29 12.83 7.34
C TRP A 134 7.49 12.12 6.72
N ILE A 135 7.90 12.50 5.50
CA ILE A 135 9.07 11.90 4.82
C ILE A 135 10.34 12.04 5.68
N LEU A 136 10.62 13.24 6.19
CA LEU A 136 11.79 13.50 7.04
C LEU A 136 11.79 12.66 8.33
N GLY A 137 10.61 12.43 8.92
CA GLY A 137 10.46 11.72 10.18
C GLY A 137 10.36 10.20 10.09
N ASN A 138 10.20 9.63 8.88
CA ASN A 138 9.90 8.20 8.69
C ASN A 138 10.96 7.45 7.84
N GLN A 139 12.17 8.00 7.70
CA GLN A 139 13.27 7.26 7.07
C GLN A 139 13.71 6.08 7.98
N LEU A 140 13.90 4.91 7.38
CA LEU A 140 14.33 3.71 8.09
C LEU A 140 15.83 3.78 8.48
N PRO A 141 16.28 2.93 9.42
CA PRO A 141 17.68 2.93 9.87
C PRO A 141 18.70 2.64 8.77
N ASP A 142 18.34 1.84 7.76
CA ASP A 142 19.17 1.53 6.58
C ASP A 142 19.23 2.67 5.55
N GLY A 143 18.47 3.76 5.76
CA GLY A 143 18.40 4.90 4.85
C GLY A 143 17.26 4.81 3.84
N SER A 144 16.54 3.69 3.77
CA SER A 144 15.40 3.53 2.87
C SER A 144 14.08 4.11 3.43
N TRP A 145 13.05 4.14 2.60
CA TRP A 145 11.65 4.27 2.99
C TRP A 145 10.88 3.04 2.47
N GLY A 146 9.80 2.67 3.16
CA GLY A 146 8.94 1.55 2.80
C GLY A 146 8.43 0.80 4.03
N ASP A 147 7.96 -0.43 3.83
CA ASP A 147 7.46 -1.25 4.93
C ASP A 147 8.62 -1.66 5.87
N ALA A 148 8.50 -1.34 7.16
CA ALA A 148 9.50 -1.67 8.17
C ALA A 148 9.48 -3.15 8.59
N ALA A 149 8.34 -3.83 8.42
CA ALA A 149 8.11 -5.21 8.81
C ALA A 149 8.50 -6.21 7.71
N LEU A 150 8.36 -5.83 6.44
CA LEU A 150 8.66 -6.67 5.29
C LEU A 150 9.60 -5.95 4.31
N PHE A 151 10.65 -6.65 3.85
CA PHE A 151 11.54 -6.14 2.82
C PHE A 151 11.14 -6.70 1.46
N SER A 152 10.79 -5.82 0.52
CA SER A 152 10.77 -6.09 -0.92
C SER A 152 11.66 -5.07 -1.62
N ALA A 153 12.50 -5.48 -2.57
CA ALA A 153 13.37 -4.54 -3.26
C ALA A 153 12.55 -3.60 -4.15
N TYR A 154 11.49 -4.09 -4.80
CA TYR A 154 10.54 -3.24 -5.52
C TYR A 154 9.96 -2.14 -4.63
N ASP A 155 9.46 -2.50 -3.44
CA ASP A 155 8.91 -1.55 -2.46
C ASP A 155 9.97 -0.55 -2.00
N ARG A 156 11.08 -1.05 -1.46
CA ARG A 156 12.11 -0.21 -0.83
C ARG A 156 12.76 0.74 -1.82
N ILE A 157 13.07 0.30 -3.02
CA ILE A 157 13.75 1.14 -4.02
C ILE A 157 12.79 2.21 -4.56
N THR A 158 11.53 1.85 -4.82
CA THR A 158 10.50 2.80 -5.30
C THR A 158 10.23 3.90 -4.29
N ASN A 159 9.93 3.50 -3.05
CA ASN A 159 9.65 4.43 -1.96
C ASN A 159 10.85 5.33 -1.66
N THR A 160 12.05 4.77 -1.62
CA THR A 160 13.28 5.53 -1.33
C THR A 160 13.57 6.56 -2.42
N LEU A 161 13.52 6.16 -3.70
CA LEU A 161 13.74 7.10 -4.80
C LEU A 161 12.70 8.22 -4.80
N ALA A 162 11.43 7.91 -4.57
CA ALA A 162 10.36 8.91 -4.51
C ALA A 162 10.58 9.92 -3.38
N CYS A 163 10.90 9.46 -2.17
CA CYS A 163 11.22 10.35 -1.06
C CYS A 163 12.46 11.22 -1.33
N VAL A 164 13.52 10.67 -1.93
CA VAL A 164 14.72 11.45 -2.31
C VAL A 164 14.37 12.52 -3.33
N VAL A 165 13.56 12.20 -4.35
CA VAL A 165 13.08 13.16 -5.36
C VAL A 165 12.31 14.30 -4.71
N ALA A 166 11.38 13.98 -3.81
CA ALA A 166 10.60 14.98 -3.07
C ALA A 166 11.46 15.90 -2.20
N LEU A 167 12.40 15.33 -1.44
CA LEU A 167 13.31 16.11 -0.60
C LEU A 167 14.26 17.00 -1.42
N THR A 168 14.76 16.47 -2.54
CA THR A 168 15.64 17.20 -3.47
C THR A 168 14.94 18.40 -4.10
N LYS A 169 13.68 18.23 -4.55
CA LYS A 169 12.85 19.30 -5.14
C LYS A 169 12.83 20.56 -4.27
N TRP A 170 12.81 20.39 -2.95
CA TRP A 170 12.68 21.46 -1.97
C TRP A 170 13.98 21.77 -1.22
N SER A 171 15.11 21.14 -1.60
CA SER A 171 16.40 21.29 -0.92
C SER A 171 16.33 21.03 0.60
N LEU A 172 15.57 20.01 1.00
CA LEU A 172 15.37 19.62 2.40
C LEU A 172 16.08 18.31 2.72
N GLY A 173 16.49 18.15 3.99
CA GLY A 173 17.03 16.88 4.51
C GLY A 173 18.23 16.33 3.73
N PRO A 174 19.31 17.10 3.52
CA PRO A 174 20.45 16.64 2.71
C PRO A 174 21.07 15.33 3.22
N GLU A 175 21.08 15.12 4.54
CA GLU A 175 21.55 13.85 5.13
C GLU A 175 20.59 12.69 4.85
N ASN A 176 19.28 12.93 4.89
CA ASN A 176 18.28 11.93 4.49
C ASN A 176 18.46 11.54 3.02
N CYS A 177 18.65 12.53 2.13
CA CYS A 177 18.93 12.30 0.72
C CYS A 177 20.21 11.48 0.52
N ARG A 178 21.30 11.85 1.20
CA ARG A 178 22.58 11.13 1.12
C ARG A 178 22.44 9.67 1.52
N ARG A 179 21.77 9.40 2.64
CA ARG A 179 21.52 8.04 3.13
C ARG A 179 20.60 7.25 2.19
N GLY A 180 19.56 7.89 1.65
CA GLY A 180 18.66 7.27 0.67
C GLY A 180 19.39 6.90 -0.63
N LEU A 181 20.25 7.79 -1.13
CA LEU A 181 21.05 7.54 -2.32
C LEU A 181 22.07 6.42 -2.11
N SER A 182 22.74 6.39 -0.96
CA SER A 182 23.63 5.28 -0.58
C SER A 182 22.87 3.95 -0.56
N PHE A 183 21.67 3.92 0.05
CA PHE A 183 20.85 2.72 0.05
C PHE A 183 20.49 2.26 -1.37
N LEU A 184 20.11 3.19 -2.25
CA LEU A 184 19.77 2.87 -3.64
C LEU A 184 20.98 2.26 -4.35
N GLU A 185 22.14 2.92 -4.29
CA GLU A 185 23.39 2.44 -4.90
C GLU A 185 23.72 1.00 -4.46
N ASP A 186 23.61 0.71 -3.16
CA ASP A 186 23.92 -0.60 -2.59
C ASP A 186 22.90 -1.71 -2.92
N ASN A 187 21.68 -1.37 -3.34
CA ASN A 187 20.57 -2.33 -3.43
C ASN A 187 19.92 -2.43 -4.82
N MET A 188 20.28 -1.58 -5.79
CA MET A 188 19.67 -1.57 -7.13
C MET A 188 19.73 -2.92 -7.86
N TRP A 189 20.78 -3.71 -7.64
CA TRP A 189 20.94 -5.05 -8.21
C TRP A 189 19.82 -6.02 -7.83
N ARG A 190 19.20 -5.85 -6.65
CA ARG A 190 18.12 -6.71 -6.17
C ARG A 190 16.88 -6.67 -7.04
N LEU A 191 16.62 -5.57 -7.76
CA LEU A 191 15.50 -5.48 -8.71
C LEU A 191 15.60 -6.50 -9.86
N ALA A 192 16.82 -6.93 -10.21
CA ALA A 192 17.02 -7.93 -11.24
C ALA A 192 16.78 -9.36 -10.71
N GLU A 193 17.09 -9.60 -9.43
CA GLU A 193 17.03 -10.91 -8.79
C GLU A 193 15.66 -11.23 -8.17
N GLU A 194 14.93 -10.22 -7.69
CA GLU A 194 13.63 -10.42 -7.06
C GLU A 194 12.61 -10.93 -8.09
N ASP A 195 11.77 -11.87 -7.65
CA ASP A 195 10.76 -12.51 -8.48
C ASP A 195 9.79 -11.48 -9.07
N SER A 196 9.58 -11.55 -10.38
CA SER A 196 8.60 -10.74 -11.09
C SER A 196 7.17 -10.93 -10.59
N GLU A 197 6.83 -12.08 -9.99
CA GLU A 197 5.51 -12.29 -9.38
C GLU A 197 5.27 -11.39 -8.15
N SER A 198 6.34 -10.95 -7.50
CA SER A 198 6.28 -10.01 -6.36
C SER A 198 6.29 -8.54 -6.79
N MET A 199 6.33 -8.27 -8.10
CA MET A 199 6.36 -6.92 -8.63
C MET A 199 5.03 -6.20 -8.37
N PRO A 200 5.05 -4.98 -7.79
CA PRO A 200 3.86 -4.18 -7.62
C PRO A 200 3.18 -3.85 -8.95
N ILE A 201 1.84 -3.82 -8.93
CA ILE A 201 1.04 -3.45 -10.10
C ILE A 201 1.46 -2.06 -10.59
N GLY A 202 1.68 -1.94 -11.90
CA GLY A 202 2.03 -0.66 -12.52
C GLY A 202 3.48 -0.21 -12.29
N PHE A 203 4.31 -0.99 -11.59
CA PHE A 203 5.73 -0.66 -11.33
C PHE A 203 6.49 -0.31 -12.62
N GLU A 204 6.30 -1.08 -13.70
CA GLU A 204 6.97 -0.89 -14.99
C GLU A 204 6.58 0.41 -15.71
N ILE A 205 5.51 1.09 -15.28
CA ILE A 205 5.11 2.39 -15.82
C ILE A 205 5.47 3.51 -14.82
N ALA A 206 5.14 3.30 -13.55
CA ALA A 206 5.35 4.25 -12.48
C ALA A 206 6.84 4.51 -12.20
N PHE A 207 7.64 3.45 -12.10
CA PHE A 207 9.05 3.55 -11.75
C PHE A 207 9.89 4.27 -12.83
N PRO A 208 9.73 3.99 -14.14
CA PRO A 208 10.36 4.80 -15.18
C PRO A 208 9.97 6.29 -15.15
N SER A 209 8.70 6.60 -14.86
CA SER A 209 8.24 7.99 -14.72
C SER A 209 8.89 8.68 -13.51
N LEU A 210 9.08 7.95 -12.42
CA LEU A 210 9.84 8.42 -11.25
C LEU A 210 11.32 8.67 -11.58
N LEU A 211 11.95 7.80 -12.39
CA LEU A 211 13.33 8.00 -12.87
C LEU A 211 13.46 9.25 -13.72
N GLU A 212 12.47 9.56 -14.56
CA GLU A 212 12.44 10.82 -15.31
C GLU A 212 12.34 12.03 -14.38
N ALA A 213 11.50 11.97 -13.35
CA ALA A 213 11.39 13.03 -12.35
C ALA A 213 12.71 13.25 -11.60
N ALA A 214 13.39 12.17 -11.20
CA ALA A 214 14.71 12.20 -10.59
C ALA A 214 15.75 12.86 -11.50
N ARG A 215 15.75 12.51 -12.79
CA ARG A 215 16.67 13.08 -13.78
C ARG A 215 16.45 14.58 -13.99
N ARG A 216 15.19 15.04 -14.00
CA ARG A 216 14.87 16.48 -14.12
C ARG A 216 15.34 17.32 -12.93
N LEU A 217 15.60 16.70 -11.79
CA LEU A 217 16.09 17.34 -10.57
C LEU A 217 17.58 17.06 -10.32
N ASP A 218 18.30 16.55 -11.33
CA ASP A 218 19.73 16.22 -11.26
C ASP A 218 20.09 15.29 -10.09
N VAL A 219 19.17 14.41 -9.71
CA VAL A 219 19.43 13.37 -8.71
C VAL A 219 20.45 12.39 -9.28
N VAL A 220 21.60 12.27 -8.63
CA VAL A 220 22.67 11.33 -9.01
C VAL A 220 22.22 9.91 -8.67
N PHE A 221 21.78 9.18 -9.69
CA PHE A 221 21.26 7.83 -9.58
C PHE A 221 21.88 6.94 -10.67
N PRO A 222 22.09 5.63 -10.45
CA PRO A 222 22.69 4.74 -11.45
C PRO A 222 21.69 4.40 -12.58
N TYR A 223 21.40 5.38 -13.44
CA TYR A 223 20.41 5.28 -14.51
C TYR A 223 20.74 4.21 -15.58
N ASP A 224 22.00 3.82 -15.70
CA ASP A 224 22.48 2.82 -16.66
C ASP A 224 22.58 1.41 -16.04
N HIS A 225 22.08 1.22 -14.82
CA HIS A 225 22.14 -0.06 -14.12
C HIS A 225 21.36 -1.15 -14.88
N HIS A 226 21.94 -2.33 -15.05
CA HIS A 226 21.36 -3.44 -15.85
C HIS A 226 19.93 -3.83 -15.42
N ALA A 227 19.63 -3.77 -14.11
CA ALA A 227 18.28 -4.03 -13.59
C ALA A 227 17.19 -3.12 -14.20
N LEU A 228 17.56 -1.91 -14.63
CA LEU A 228 16.65 -0.95 -15.26
C LEU A 228 16.35 -1.29 -16.72
N GLN A 229 17.27 -1.97 -17.41
CA GLN A 229 17.10 -2.31 -18.84
C GLN A 229 15.87 -3.20 -19.05
N ARG A 230 15.68 -4.19 -18.17
CA ARG A 230 14.49 -5.06 -18.19
C ARG A 230 13.20 -4.24 -17.97
N ILE A 231 13.24 -3.30 -17.03
CA ILE A 231 12.09 -2.45 -16.69
C ILE A 231 11.71 -1.55 -17.87
N TYR A 232 12.70 -0.93 -18.53
CA TYR A 232 12.46 -0.10 -19.70
C TYR A 232 11.91 -0.90 -20.89
N ALA A 233 12.46 -2.09 -21.16
CA ALA A 233 11.96 -2.96 -22.22
C ALA A 233 10.48 -3.35 -21.98
N ASN A 234 10.11 -3.67 -20.74
CA ASN A 234 8.74 -4.04 -20.40
C ASN A 234 7.78 -2.85 -20.53
N ARG A 235 8.21 -1.62 -20.20
CA ARG A 235 7.44 -0.39 -20.42
C ARG A 235 7.06 -0.23 -21.90
N GLU A 236 8.02 -0.39 -22.82
CA GLU A 236 7.75 -0.22 -24.25
C GLU A 236 6.75 -1.25 -24.78
N VAL A 237 6.84 -2.49 -24.31
CA VAL A 237 5.88 -3.55 -24.69
C VAL A 237 4.48 -3.25 -24.17
N LYS A 238 4.35 -2.74 -22.94
CA LYS A 238 3.05 -2.39 -22.36
C LYS A 238 2.43 -1.16 -23.03
N LEU A 239 3.20 -0.11 -23.26
CA LEU A 239 2.70 1.09 -23.94
C LEU A 239 2.26 0.84 -25.39
N LYS A 240 2.95 -0.06 -26.12
CA LYS A 240 2.55 -0.44 -27.50
C LYS A 240 1.24 -1.21 -27.53
N LYS A 241 0.99 -2.08 -26.55
CA LYS A 241 -0.28 -2.81 -26.45
C LYS A 241 -1.47 -1.89 -26.18
N ASP A 242 -1.24 -0.85 -25.38
CA ASP A 242 -2.29 0.14 -25.08
C ASP A 242 -2.55 1.05 -26.29
N SER A 243 -1.54 1.35 -27.14
CA SER A 243 -1.74 2.12 -28.37
C SER A 243 -2.42 1.33 -29.49
N ASP A 244 -2.11 0.04 -29.63
CA ASP A 244 -2.69 -0.82 -30.69
C ASP A 244 -4.14 -1.24 -30.39
N GLY A 245 -4.62 -1.01 -29.16
CA GLY A 245 -5.99 -1.30 -28.73
C GLY A 245 -7.03 -0.23 -29.12
N ASP A 246 -6.59 1.00 -29.39
CA ASP A 246 -7.47 2.13 -29.75
C ASP A 246 -7.73 2.23 -31.26
N ASP A 247 -6.87 1.64 -32.11
CA ASP A 247 -7.00 1.70 -33.57
C ASP A 247 -7.95 0.64 -34.17
N ALA A 248 -8.53 -0.25 -33.34
CA ALA A 248 -9.33 -1.39 -33.81
C ALA A 248 -10.86 -1.19 -33.75
N GLN A 249 -11.37 0.02 -33.49
CA GLN A 249 -12.83 0.27 -33.44
C GLN A 249 -13.34 1.48 -34.23
N HIS A 250 -12.58 1.99 -35.22
CA HIS A 250 -13.09 2.99 -36.15
C HIS A 250 -12.86 2.59 -37.61
N SER A 251 -13.52 1.50 -38.03
CA SER A 251 -13.83 1.28 -39.43
C SER A 251 -15.34 1.36 -39.61
N ASP A 252 -15.75 2.49 -40.18
CA ASP A 252 -17.09 2.81 -40.63
C ASP A 252 -17.70 1.70 -41.49
N ASP A 253 -18.91 1.28 -41.14
CA ASP A 253 -19.86 0.65 -42.06
C ASP A 253 -21.25 1.19 -41.71
N ASP A 254 -21.58 2.37 -42.24
CA ASP A 254 -22.96 2.89 -42.27
C ASP A 254 -23.43 2.87 -43.72
N PRO A 255 -24.24 1.88 -44.15
CA PRO A 255 -24.76 1.85 -45.51
C PRO A 255 -25.93 2.82 -45.61
N ALA A 256 -25.74 3.88 -46.40
CA ALA A 256 -26.80 4.76 -46.85
C ALA A 256 -27.94 3.94 -47.51
N PHE A 257 -29.15 4.04 -46.96
CA PHE A 257 -30.37 3.58 -47.63
C PHE A 257 -31.04 4.76 -48.36
N PRO A 258 -31.68 4.49 -49.53
CA PRO A 258 -32.10 5.50 -50.51
C PRO A 258 -33.36 6.29 -50.14
#